data_AF-X1C4Z2-F1
#
_entry.id   AF-X1C4Z2-F1
#
_cell.length_a   1.000
_cell.length_b   1.000
_cell.length_c   1.000
_cell.angle_alpha   90.00
_cell.angle_beta   90.00
_cell.angle_gamma   90.00
#
_symmetry.space_group_name_H-M   'P 1'
#
loop_
_entity.id
_entity.type
_entity.pdbx_description
1 polymer ?
#
loop_
_entity_poly.entity_id
_entity_poly.type
_entity_poly.pdbx_seq_one_letter_code
_entity_poly.pdbx_strand_id
1 'polypeptide(L)' 'MDLNESDFLEALANDPNTKVILMYIESIDDGTRFIDIAREVVKTKPIVVLKAGVSDAGARAASSHTGALAGSKTAYDT' A
#
# COMPACT_ATOMS: atom_id res chain seq x y z
N MET A 1 14.57 -1.89 -3.72
CA MET A 1 14.11 -2.71 -4.86
C MET A 1 13.74 -1.77 -5.99
N ASP A 2 13.78 -2.22 -7.24
CA ASP A 2 13.50 -1.37 -8.41
C ASP A 2 11.99 -1.10 -8.59
N LEU A 3 11.14 -2.06 -8.23
CA LEU A 3 9.68 -1.93 -8.30
C LEU A 3 9.05 -1.92 -6.89
N ASN A 4 7.99 -1.13 -6.72
CA ASN A 4 7.24 -0.96 -5.48
C ASN A 4 5.71 -1.02 -5.70
N GLU A 5 4.94 -0.88 -4.62
CA GLU A 5 3.47 -0.94 -4.61
C GLU A 5 2.79 0.06 -5.55
N SER A 6 3.40 1.23 -5.74
CA SER A 6 2.86 2.27 -6.63
C SER A 6 2.99 1.86 -8.10
N ASP A 7 4.11 1.24 -8.49
CA ASP A 7 4.33 0.77 -9.85
C ASP A 7 3.31 -0.33 -10.25
N PHE A 8 3.05 -1.27 -9.33
CA PHE A 8 2.04 -2.30 -9.55
C PHE A 8 0.62 -1.72 -9.59
N LEU A 9 0.33 -0.71 -8.78
CA LEU A 9 -0.97 -0.05 -8.79
C LEU A 9 -1.24 0.65 -10.13
N GLU A 10 -0.26 1.35 -10.70
CA GLU A 10 -0.35 1.96 -12.04
C GLU A 10 -0.50 0.92 -13.14
N ALA A 11 0.23 -0.20 -13.06
CA ALA A 11 0.10 -1.28 -14.03
C ALA A 11 -1.32 -1.89 -14.01
N LEU A 12 -1.84 -2.19 -12.82
CA LEU A 12 -3.18 -2.76 -12.64
C LEU A 12 -4.31 -1.77 -12.97
N ALA A 13 -4.07 -0.47 -12.81
CA ALA A 13 -4.99 0.57 -13.23
C ALA A 13 -5.30 0.49 -14.74
N ASN A 14 -4.29 0.18 -15.55
CA ASN A 14 -4.38 0.14 -17.01
C ASN A 14 -4.80 -1.22 -17.58
N ASP A 15 -4.81 -2.29 -16.79
CA ASP A 15 -5.24 -3.61 -17.27
C ASP A 15 -6.77 -3.70 -17.44
N PRO A 16 -7.30 -3.88 -18.67
CA PRO A 16 -8.75 -3.96 -18.89
C PRO A 16 -9.41 -5.17 -18.23
N ASN A 17 -8.64 -6.21 -17.89
CA ASN A 17 -9.16 -7.43 -17.26
C ASN A 17 -9.29 -7.30 -15.73
N THR A 18 -8.50 -6.42 -15.10
CA THR A 18 -8.57 -6.16 -13.66
C THR A 18 -9.78 -5.28 -13.34
N LYS A 19 -10.67 -5.79 -12.47
CA LYS A 19 -11.89 -5.08 -12.02
C LYS A 19 -11.81 -4.56 -10.59
N VAL A 20 -11.01 -5.20 -9.75
CA VAL A 20 -10.80 -4.86 -8.33
C VAL A 20 -9.33 -5.12 -8.01
N ILE A 21 -8.73 -4.26 -7.19
CA ILE A 21 -7.32 -4.36 -6.79
C ILE A 21 -7.28 -4.64 -5.29
N LEU A 22 -6.69 -5.77 -4.90
CA LEU A 22 -6.42 -6.11 -3.49
C LEU A 22 -4.92 -6.02 -3.23
N MET A 23 -4.54 -5.26 -2.20
CA MET A 23 -3.14 -5.06 -1.82
C MET A 23 -2.91 -5.52 -0.38
N TYR A 24 -1.92 -6.39 -0.16
CA TYR A 24 -1.38 -6.65 1.17
C TYR A 24 -0.13 -5.78 1.36
N ILE A 25 -0.17 -4.82 2.28
CA ILE A 25 0.85 -3.77 2.40
C ILE A 25 1.50 -3.80 3.77
N GLU A 26 2.81 -4.07 3.81
CA GLU A 26 3.64 -4.00 5.02
C GLU A 26 4.27 -2.63 5.20
N SER A 27 4.70 -2.00 4.12
CA SER A 27 5.26 -0.65 4.06
C SER A 27 4.87 0.03 2.76
N ILE A 28 4.86 1.36 2.77
CA ILE A 28 4.72 2.20 1.58
C ILE A 28 6.02 2.99 1.48
N ASP A 29 6.66 2.97 0.31
CA ASP A 29 7.97 3.58 0.09
C ASP A 29 7.83 5.10 -0.11
N ASP A 30 6.97 5.51 -1.04
CA ASP A 30 6.57 6.90 -1.27
C ASP A 30 5.06 7.07 -1.04
N GLY A 31 4.72 7.52 0.17
CA GLY A 31 3.33 7.73 0.58
C GLY A 31 2.58 8.78 -0.26
N THR A 32 3.28 9.80 -0.76
CA THR A 32 2.63 10.86 -1.56
C THR A 32 2.28 10.31 -2.93
N ARG A 33 3.25 9.68 -3.60
CA ARG A 33 3.03 9.03 -4.90
C ARG A 33 1.94 7.97 -4.81
N PHE A 34 1.97 7.12 -3.78
CA PHE A 34 0.94 6.09 -3.57
C PHE A 34 -0.46 6.69 -3.47
N ILE A 35 -0.65 7.74 -2.66
CA ILE A 35 -1.94 8.39 -2.48
C ILE A 35 -2.43 9.06 -3.77
N ASP A 36 -1.56 9.73 -4.51
CA ASP A 36 -1.93 10.40 -5.75
C ASP A 36 -2.37 9.39 -6.82
N ILE A 37 -1.63 8.29 -6.98
CA ILE A 37 -2.03 7.20 -7.89
C ILE A 37 -3.34 6.57 -7.40
N ALA A 38 -3.42 6.19 -6.12
CA ALA A 38 -4.60 5.53 -5.57
C ALA A 38 -5.87 6.37 -5.77
N ARG A 39 -5.79 7.69 -5.57
CA ARG A 39 -6.90 8.64 -5.80
C ARG A 39 -7.43 8.64 -7.24
N GLU A 40 -6.55 8.48 -8.23
CA GLU A 40 -6.98 8.39 -9.62
C GLU A 40 -7.57 7.01 -9.94
N VAL A 41 -6.94 5.94 -9.44
CA VAL A 41 -7.37 4.57 -9.72
C VAL A 41 -8.74 4.27 -9.12
N VAL A 42 -9.02 4.70 -7.89
CA VAL A 42 -10.32 4.46 -7.23
C VAL A 42 -11.53 5.04 -7.97
N LYS A 43 -11.33 6.01 -8.87
CA LYS A 43 -12.42 6.56 -9.70
C LYS A 43 -13.00 5.53 -10.66
N THR A 44 -12.23 4.49 -11.00
CA THR A 44 -12.60 3.48 -11.99
C THR A 44 -12.54 2.05 -11.46
N LYS A 45 -11.65 1.77 -10.50
CA LYS A 45 -11.44 0.43 -9.94
C LYS A 45 -11.36 0.48 -8.42
N PRO A 46 -12.22 -0.27 -7.69
CA PRO A 46 -12.11 -0.35 -6.24
C PRO A 46 -10.74 -0.89 -5.81
N ILE A 47 -10.17 -0.27 -4.77
CA ILE A 47 -8.94 -0.71 -4.12
C ILE A 47 -9.28 -1.15 -2.69
N VAL A 48 -8.81 -2.34 -2.31
CA VAL A 48 -8.88 -2.85 -0.94
C VAL A 48 -7.46 -3.05 -0.45
N VAL A 49 -7.13 -2.48 0.70
CA VAL A 49 -5.81 -2.62 1.33
C VAL A 49 -5.93 -3.38 2.63
N LEU A 50 -5.22 -4.50 2.74
CA LEU A 50 -4.94 -5.17 4.00
C LEU A 50 -3.58 -4.67 4.52
N LYS A 51 -3.62 -3.69 5.42
CA LYS A 51 -2.41 -3.14 6.05
C LYS A 51 -1.93 -4.07 7.16
N ALA A 52 -0.77 -4.69 6.98
CA ALA A 52 -0.13 -5.48 8.02
C ALA A 52 0.58 -4.58 9.04
N GLY A 53 0.79 -5.09 10.26
CA GLY A 53 1.58 -4.39 11.27
C GLY A 53 0.92 -3.17 11.90
N VAL A 54 -0.41 -3.04 11.84
CA VAL A 54 -1.16 -1.91 12.44
C VAL A 54 -1.20 -1.91 13.97
N SER A 55 -0.94 -3.06 14.62
CA SER A 55 -0.78 -3.12 16.08
C SER A 55 0.66 -2.82 16.48
N ASP A 56 0.92 -2.29 17.68
CA ASP A 56 2.29 -2.00 18.13
C ASP A 56 3.19 -3.25 18.10
N ALA A 57 2.64 -4.42 18.43
CA ALA A 57 3.35 -5.69 18.35
C ALA A 57 3.65 -6.07 16.89
N GLY A 58 2.68 -5.90 15.99
CA GLY A 58 2.84 -6.15 14.56
C GLY A 58 3.81 -5.17 13.89
N ALA A 59 3.79 -3.90 14.29
CA ALA A 59 4.69 -2.86 13.82
C ALA A 59 6.15 -3.17 14.18
N ARG A 60 6.40 -3.56 15.44
CA ARG A 60 7.72 -4.02 15.89
C ARG A 60 8.17 -5.26 15.12
N ALA A 61 7.30 -6.26 14.97
CA ALA A 61 7.61 -7.46 14.21
C ALA A 61 7.97 -7.14 12.74
N ALA A 62 7.16 -6.32 12.06
CA ALA A 62 7.39 -5.90 10.69
C ALA A 62 8.72 -5.13 10.54
N SER A 63 9.02 -4.19 11.44
CA SER A 63 10.29 -3.44 11.43
C SER A 63 11.52 -4.34 11.61
N SER A 64 11.41 -5.41 12.41
CA SER A 64 12.53 -6.30 12.70
C SER A 64 12.96 -7.15 11.50
N HIS A 65 12.03 -7.50 10.61
CA HIS A 65 12.30 -8.35 9.45
C HIS A 65 12.54 -7.55 8.16
N THR A 66 11.87 -6.41 8.01
CA THR A 66 12.03 -5.55 6.82
C THR A 66 13.19 -4.56 6.94
N GLY A 67 13.67 -4.30 8.17
CA GLY A 67 14.65 -3.24 8.44
C GLY A 67 14.11 -1.82 8.24
N ALA A 68 12.83 -1.67 7.87
CA ALA A 68 12.17 -0.39 7.72
C ALA A 68 11.68 0.15 9.07
N LEU A 69 11.72 1.47 9.25
CA LEU A 69 11.07 2.12 10.38
C LEU A 69 9.57 1.81 10.35
N ALA A 70 9.01 1.44 11.50
CA ALA A 70 7.58 1.22 11.63
C ALA A 70 6.81 2.50 11.24
N GLY A 71 5.94 2.39 10.23
CA GLY A 71 5.09 3.50 9.80
C GLY A 71 4.13 3.94 10.90
N SER A 72 3.80 5.24 10.93
CA SER A 72 2.86 5.80 11.91
C SER A 72 1.49 5.13 11.79
N LYS A 73 0.97 4.58 12.89
CA LYS A 73 -0.39 4.02 12.95
C LYS A 73 -1.45 5.04 12.52
N THR A 74 -1.31 6.29 12.96
CA THR A 74 -2.24 7.39 12.66
C THR A 74 -2.38 7.66 11.16
N ALA A 75 -1.35 7.37 10.36
CA ALA A 75 -1.42 7.55 8.91
C ALA A 75 -2.35 6.53 8.21
N TYR A 76 -2.74 5.45 8.90
CA TYR A 76 -3.57 4.36 8.38
C TYR A 76 -4.91 4.21 9.10
N ASP A 77 -5.18 5.03 10.12
CA ASP A 77 -6.46 5.05 10.84
C ASP A 77 -7.54 5.76 9.99
N THR A 78 -8.81 5.43 10.25
CA THR A 78 -9.99 5.93 9.50
C THR A 78 -10.59 7.18 10.14
#